data_AF-C4JC35-F1
#
_entry.id   AF-C4JC35-F1
#
_cell.length_a   1.000
_cell.length_b   1.000
_cell.length_c   1.000
_cell.angle_alpha   90.00
_cell.angle_beta   90.00
_cell.angle_gamma   90.00
#
_symmetry.space_group_name_H-M   'P 1'
#
loop_
_entity.id
_entity.type
_entity.pdbx_description
1 polymer ?
#
loop_
_entity_poly.entity_id
_entity_poly.type
_entity_poly.pdbx_seq_one_letter_code
_entity_poly.pdbx_strand_id
1 'polypeptide(L)'
;MARRLVAASAAAGRLAPAYRGLLLDAGGTLLQVARPVAETYASIGRRYGVTKTKKRIMEGFKRAFSAPWPKTLRYQGDGRPFWRIVVAEATDCTDGDYFEEVYQVVYLMFSLRLFD
;
A
#
# COMPACT_ATOMS: atom_id res chain seq x y z
N MET A 1 -48.33 -43.88 33.84
CA MET A 1 -47.02 -43.28 34.15
C MET A 1 -46.39 -42.78 32.84
N ALA A 2 -46.51 -41.48 32.54
CA ALA A 2 -45.97 -40.90 31.31
C ALA A 2 -44.53 -40.41 31.56
N ARG A 3 -43.56 -41.00 30.86
CA ARG A 3 -42.14 -40.64 30.94
C ARG A 3 -41.91 -39.37 30.12
N ARG A 4 -41.54 -38.27 30.79
CA ARG A 4 -41.17 -37.01 30.14
C ARG A 4 -39.77 -37.17 29.53
N LEU A 5 -39.68 -37.20 28.20
CA LEU A 5 -38.42 -37.06 27.49
C LEU A 5 -37.93 -35.62 27.68
N VAL A 6 -36.82 -35.45 28.40
CA VAL A 6 -36.07 -34.19 28.41
C VAL A 6 -35.23 -34.18 27.15
N ALA A 7 -35.60 -33.35 26.18
CA ALA A 7 -34.74 -33.04 25.06
C ALA A 7 -33.53 -32.26 25.60
N ALA A 8 -32.35 -32.87 25.56
CA ALA A 8 -31.11 -32.15 25.72
C ALA A 8 -30.96 -31.22 24.51
N SER A 9 -31.23 -29.93 24.71
CA SER A 9 -30.83 -28.90 23.75
C SER A 9 -29.31 -28.90 23.72
N ALA A 10 -28.73 -29.53 22.70
CA ALA A 10 -27.36 -29.27 22.29
C ALA A 10 -27.32 -27.87 21.69
N ALA A 11 -27.47 -26.86 22.55
CA ALA A 11 -26.97 -25.53 22.25
C ALA A 11 -25.45 -25.69 22.22
N ALA A 12 -24.93 -26.00 21.03
CA ALA A 12 -23.51 -25.82 20.73
C ALA A 12 -23.24 -24.33 20.94
N GLY A 13 -22.89 -23.98 22.19
CA GLY A 13 -22.55 -22.63 22.58
C GLY A 13 -21.40 -22.22 21.69
N ARG A 14 -21.67 -21.32 20.74
CA ARG A 14 -20.61 -20.61 20.03
C ARG A 14 -19.77 -19.95 21.10
N LEU A 15 -18.60 -20.52 21.39
CA LEU A 15 -17.64 -19.95 22.32
C LEU A 15 -17.40 -18.51 21.84
N ALA A 16 -17.62 -17.55 22.73
CA ALA A 16 -17.36 -16.16 22.42
C ALA A 16 -15.89 -16.06 21.95
N PRO A 17 -15.61 -15.32 20.86
CA PRO A 17 -14.26 -15.21 20.36
C PRO A 17 -13.36 -14.66 21.47
N ALA A 18 -12.18 -15.28 21.63
CA ALA A 18 -11.22 -14.93 22.68
C ALA A 18 -10.79 -13.45 22.61
N TYR A 19 -10.85 -12.85 21.41
CA TYR A 19 -10.54 -11.44 21.17
C TYR A 19 -11.67 -10.77 20.39
N ARG A 20 -11.91 -9.51 20.72
CA ARG A 20 -13.00 -8.69 20.16
C ARG A 20 -12.54 -7.78 19.01
N GLY A 21 -11.24 -7.74 18.73
CA GLY A 21 -10.66 -6.97 17.64
C GLY A 21 -9.16 -7.26 17.48
N LEU A 22 -8.65 -7.04 16.28
CA LEU A 22 -7.24 -7.22 15.91
C LEU A 22 -6.83 -6.06 15.00
N LEU A 23 -5.74 -5.39 15.37
CA LEU A 23 -5.10 -4.37 14.54
C LEU A 23 -3.90 -5.00 13.84
N LEU A 24 -3.82 -4.83 12.52
CA LEU A 24 -2.76 -5.36 11.69
C LEU A 24 -2.16 -4.22 10.89
N ASP A 25 -0.84 -4.21 10.77
CA ASP A 25 -0.21 -3.45 9.71
C ASP A 25 -0.55 -4.10 8.36
N ALA A 26 -0.69 -3.30 7.32
CA ALA A 26 -0.82 -3.83 5.97
C ALA A 26 0.56 -4.17 5.39
N GLY A 27 1.55 -3.29 5.58
CA GLY A 27 2.87 -3.43 4.98
C GLY A 27 3.67 -4.58 5.57
N GLY A 28 4.15 -5.51 4.73
CA GLY A 28 4.97 -6.63 5.18
C GLY A 28 4.26 -7.68 6.04
N THR A 29 2.98 -7.46 6.38
CA THR A 29 2.13 -8.42 7.08
C THR A 29 1.05 -8.96 6.14
N LEU A 30 0.25 -8.08 5.54
CA LEU A 30 -0.82 -8.47 4.61
C LEU A 30 -0.41 -8.23 3.15
N LEU A 31 0.35 -7.18 2.89
CA LEU A 31 0.70 -6.70 1.56
C LEU A 31 2.21 -6.56 1.39
N GLN A 32 2.68 -6.94 0.21
CA GLN A 32 4.05 -6.70 -0.23
C GLN A 32 4.06 -6.14 -1.66
N VAL A 33 5.04 -5.30 -1.95
CA VAL A 33 5.25 -4.78 -3.30
C VAL A 33 5.55 -5.94 -4.26
N ALA A 34 4.80 -6.05 -5.35
CA ALA A 34 5.01 -7.10 -6.34
C ALA A 34 6.32 -6.90 -7.14
N ARG A 35 6.79 -5.66 -7.24
CA ARG A 35 8.04 -5.28 -7.90
C ARG A 35 8.79 -4.24 -7.07
N PRO A 36 10.13 -4.23 -7.10
CA PRO A 36 10.91 -3.19 -6.43
C PRO A 36 10.56 -1.79 -6.97
N VAL A 37 10.35 -0.81 -6.07
CA VAL A 37 9.92 0.56 -6.43
C VAL A 37 10.79 1.19 -7.51
N ALA A 38 12.11 1.10 -7.35
CA ALA A 38 13.05 1.69 -8.31
C ALA A 38 13.01 1.00 -9.69
N GLU A 39 12.63 -0.27 -9.74
CA GLU A 39 12.40 -0.96 -11.01
C GLU A 39 11.13 -0.49 -11.69
N THR A 40 10.03 -0.34 -10.94
CA THR A 40 8.77 0.21 -11.45
C THR A 40 8.99 1.59 -12.07
N TYR A 41 9.64 2.50 -11.34
CA TYR A 41 9.92 3.86 -11.81
C TYR A 41 10.81 3.85 -13.07
N ALA A 42 11.89 3.06 -13.05
CA ALA A 42 12.77 2.95 -14.22
C ALA A 42 12.05 2.36 -15.44
N SER A 43 11.20 1.34 -15.26
CA SER A 43 10.51 0.67 -16.35
C SER A 43 9.50 1.61 -17.02
N ILE A 44 8.68 2.30 -16.23
CA ILE A 44 7.68 3.24 -16.74
C ILE A 44 8.39 4.46 -17.35
N GLY A 45 9.35 5.02 -16.63
CA GLY A 45 10.01 6.27 -16.95
C GLY A 45 10.85 6.26 -18.23
N ARG A 46 11.25 5.08 -18.74
CA ARG A 46 11.98 4.98 -20.03
C ARG A 46 11.25 5.67 -21.19
N ARG A 47 9.92 5.57 -21.22
CA ARG A 47 9.09 6.21 -22.27
C ARG A 47 8.99 7.73 -22.10
N TYR A 48 9.33 8.23 -20.92
CA TYR A 48 9.29 9.64 -20.53
C TYR A 48 10.70 10.26 -20.40
N GLY A 49 11.74 9.57 -20.91
CA GLY A 49 13.12 10.07 -20.89
C GLY A 49 13.86 9.90 -19.56
N VAL A 50 13.33 9.13 -18.59
CA VAL A 50 14.06 8.81 -17.36
C VAL A 50 15.23 7.87 -17.67
N THR A 51 16.45 8.35 -17.45
CA THR A 51 17.70 7.61 -17.69
C THR A 51 18.41 7.15 -16.41
N LYS A 52 17.91 7.54 -15.24
CA LYS A 52 18.51 7.17 -13.95
C LYS A 52 18.55 5.66 -13.75
N THR A 53 19.65 5.18 -13.16
CA THR A 53 19.76 3.77 -12.75
C THR A 53 18.84 3.49 -11.56
N LYS A 54 18.40 2.23 -11.40
CA LYS A 54 17.59 1.78 -10.25
C LYS A 54 18.21 2.21 -8.90
N LYS A 55 19.54 2.15 -8.78
CA LYS A 55 20.27 2.60 -7.58
C LYS A 55 20.07 4.10 -7.32
N ARG A 56 20.26 4.95 -8.32
CA ARG A 56 20.07 6.41 -8.19
C ARG A 56 18.62 6.78 -7.91
N ILE A 57 17.68 6.06 -8.51
CA ILE A 57 16.24 6.23 -8.23
C ILE A 57 15.95 5.91 -6.76
N MET A 58 16.47 4.80 -6.23
CA MET A 58 16.29 4.44 -4.83
C MET A 58 16.95 5.44 -3.87
N GLU A 59 18.12 5.98 -4.22
CA GLU A 59 18.77 7.05 -3.45
C GLU A 59 17.89 8.30 -3.38
N GLY A 60 17.34 8.77 -4.51
CA GLY A 60 16.43 9.91 -4.56
C GLY A 60 15.12 9.66 -3.82
N PHE A 61 14.55 8.46 -3.96
CA PHE A 61 13.37 8.05 -3.21
C PHE A 61 13.60 8.16 -1.69
N LYS A 62 14.72 7.63 -1.19
CA LYS A 62 15.08 7.71 0.23
C LYS A 62 15.28 9.15 0.68
N ARG A 63 15.95 9.99 -0.13
CA ARG A 63 16.11 11.42 0.18
C ARG A 63 14.76 12.13 0.30
N ALA A 64 13.86 11.90 -0.65
CA ALA A 64 12.52 12.52 -0.63
C ALA A 64 11.71 12.12 0.61
N PHE A 65 11.77 10.85 1.03
CA PHE A 65 11.07 10.36 2.22
C PHE A 65 11.64 10.91 3.54
N SER A 66 12.96 11.11 3.59
CA SER A 66 13.66 11.66 4.75
C SER A 66 13.57 13.19 4.84
N ALA A 67 13.21 13.87 3.74
CA ALA A 67 13.09 15.32 3.74
C ALA A 67 11.94 15.80 4.66
N PRO A 68 12.10 16.96 5.33
CA PRO A 68 10.99 17.62 6.02
C PRO A 68 9.84 17.89 5.04
N TRP A 69 8.62 17.66 5.49
CA TRP A 69 7.42 17.96 4.70
C TRP A 69 6.85 19.30 5.15
N PRO A 70 6.86 20.35 4.31
CA PRO A 70 6.54 21.72 4.75
C PRO A 70 5.04 22.00 4.81
N LYS A 71 4.19 21.06 4.37
CA LYS A 71 2.73 21.16 4.48
C LYS A 71 2.23 20.44 5.74
N THR A 72 0.92 20.26 5.82
CA THR A 72 0.21 19.48 6.86
C THR A 72 0.58 17.98 6.79
N LEU A 73 -0.36 17.05 6.87
CA LEU A 73 -0.06 15.62 6.81
C LEU A 73 0.46 15.21 5.42
N ARG A 74 1.43 14.28 5.37
CA ARG A 74 1.95 13.71 4.11
C ARG A 74 0.87 13.02 3.30
N TYR A 75 -0.05 12.34 3.99
CA TYR A 75 -1.12 11.54 3.39
C TYR A 75 -2.48 12.21 3.61
N GLN A 76 -2.62 13.45 3.15
CA GLN A 76 -3.91 14.16 3.15
C GLN A 76 -4.65 13.90 1.84
N GLY A 77 -5.94 13.55 1.92
CA GLY A 77 -6.74 13.19 0.75
C GLY A 77 -6.21 11.90 0.11
N ASP A 78 -5.91 11.96 -1.19
CA ASP A 78 -5.27 10.85 -1.91
C ASP A 78 -3.73 10.83 -1.76
N GLY A 79 -3.12 11.81 -1.09
CA GLY A 79 -1.68 11.86 -0.90
C GLY A 79 -0.86 12.12 -2.17
N ARG A 80 -1.51 12.39 -3.32
CA ARG A 80 -0.81 12.72 -4.58
C ARG A 80 0.16 13.89 -4.46
N PRO A 81 -0.14 14.99 -3.72
CA PRO A 81 0.80 16.10 -3.60
C PRO A 81 2.17 15.70 -3.05
N PHE A 82 2.19 14.78 -2.07
CA PHE A 82 3.43 14.23 -1.52
C PHE A 82 4.12 13.30 -2.52
N TRP A 83 3.37 12.37 -3.11
CA TRP A 83 3.92 11.42 -4.07
C TRP A 83 4.50 12.06 -5.32
N ARG A 84 3.93 13.17 -5.82
CA ARG A 84 4.50 13.93 -6.94
C ARG A 84 5.92 14.39 -6.66
N ILE A 85 6.17 14.89 -5.45
CA ILE A 85 7.50 15.35 -5.03
C ILE A 85 8.47 14.16 -4.92
N VAL A 86 8.01 13.05 -4.35
CA VAL A 86 8.82 11.83 -4.25
C VAL A 86 9.22 11.30 -5.62
N VAL A 87 8.28 11.20 -6.57
CA VAL A 87 8.54 10.71 -7.93
C VAL A 87 9.51 11.63 -8.66
N ALA A 88 9.28 12.95 -8.59
CA ALA A 88 10.16 13.94 -9.21
C ALA A 88 11.59 13.86 -8.67
N GLU A 89 11.79 13.89 -7.34
CA GLU A 89 13.12 13.78 -6.73
C GLU A 89 13.81 12.45 -7.04
N ALA A 90 13.06 11.34 -7.06
CA ALA A 90 13.61 10.03 -7.38
C ALA A 90 14.10 9.95 -8.83
N THR A 91 13.43 10.62 -9.78
CA THR A 91 13.58 10.34 -11.21
C THR A 91 14.13 11.50 -12.03
N ASP A 92 14.16 12.71 -11.47
CA ASP A 92 14.34 13.99 -12.18
C ASP A 92 13.34 14.22 -13.32
N CYS A 93 12.15 13.61 -13.22
CA CYS A 93 11.07 13.77 -14.19
C CYS A 93 9.85 14.39 -13.51
N THR A 94 9.41 15.54 -14.04
CA THR A 94 8.23 16.28 -13.57
C THR A 94 7.04 16.15 -14.52
N ASP A 95 7.12 15.25 -15.50
CA ASP A 95 6.05 14.94 -16.43
C ASP A 95 4.82 14.41 -15.65
N GLY A 96 3.66 14.99 -15.95
CA GLY A 96 2.41 14.68 -15.25
C GLY A 96 1.88 13.29 -15.61
N ASP A 97 1.99 12.89 -16.87
CA ASP A 97 1.52 11.59 -17.35
C ASP A 97 2.41 10.47 -16.81
N TYR A 98 3.71 10.71 -16.73
CA TYR A 98 4.64 9.80 -16.04
C TYR A 98 4.24 9.59 -14.58
N PHE A 99 3.97 10.67 -13.86
CA PHE A 99 3.54 10.59 -12.47
C PHE A 99 2.23 9.79 -12.35
N GLU A 100 1.24 10.08 -13.18
CA GLU A 100 -0.05 9.39 -13.13
C GLU A 100 0.10 7.89 -13.41
N GLU A 101 0.92 7.49 -14.39
CA GLU A 101 1.13 6.07 -14.66
C GLU A 101 1.85 5.35 -13.50
N VAL A 102 2.88 5.97 -12.92
CA VAL A 102 3.54 5.44 -11.71
C VAL A 102 2.54 5.34 -10.56
N TYR A 103 1.77 6.40 -10.33
CA TYR A 103 0.81 6.48 -9.23
C TYR A 103 -0.27 5.41 -9.37
N GLN A 104 -0.84 5.25 -10.56
CA GLN A 104 -1.85 4.22 -10.83
C GLN A 104 -1.29 2.81 -10.64
N VAL A 105 -0.08 2.50 -11.13
CA VAL A 105 0.52 1.17 -10.92
C VAL A 105 0.75 0.88 -9.44
N VAL A 106 1.23 1.87 -8.69
CA VAL A 106 1.43 1.73 -7.24
C VAL A 106 0.09 1.58 -6.53
N TYR A 107 -0.92 2.38 -6.90
CA TYR A 107 -2.26 2.35 -6.31
C TYR A 107 -3.01 1.05 -6.60
N LEU A 108 -3.00 0.58 -7.86
CA LEU A 108 -3.53 -0.72 -8.28
C LEU A 108 -2.82 -1.87 -7.58
N MET A 109 -1.51 -1.78 -7.36
CA MET A 109 -0.75 -2.80 -6.64
C MET A 109 -1.17 -2.91 -5.17
N PHE A 110 -1.61 -1.81 -4.54
CA PHE A 110 -2.18 -1.83 -3.19
C PHE A 110 -3.65 -2.26 -3.16
N SER A 111 -4.43 -1.98 -4.21
CA SER A 111 -5.86 -2.29 -4.27
C SER A 111 -6.15 -3.76 -4.62
N LEU A 112 -5.43 -4.35 -5.58
CA LEU A 112 -5.70 -5.70 -6.07
C LEU A 112 -5.34 -6.82 -5.08
N ARG A 113 -4.42 -6.58 -4.14
CA ARG A 113 -4.02 -7.59 -3.14
C ARG A 113 -4.88 -7.63 -1.88
N LEU A 114 -5.89 -6.76 -1.77
CA LEU A 114 -6.81 -6.76 -0.63
C LEU A 114 -8.07 -7.62 -0.85
N PHE A 115 -8.29 -8.13 -2.07
CA PHE A 115 -9.53 -8.83 -2.45
C PHE A 115 -9.33 -10.17 -3.17
N ASP A 116 -8.13 -10.74 -3.17
CA ASP A 116 -7.87 -12.13 -3.61
C ASP A 116 -7.66 -13.07 -2.42
#